data_AF-A0A6N6PEG9-F1
#
_entry.id   AF-A0A6N6PEG9-F1
#
_cell.length_a   1.000
_cell.length_b   1.000
_cell.length_c   1.000
_cell.angle_alpha   90.00
_cell.angle_beta   90.00
_cell.angle_gamma   90.00
#
_symmetry.space_group_name_H-M   'P 1'
#
loop_
_entity.id
_entity.type
_entity.pdbx_description
1 polymer ?
#
loop_
_entity_poly.entity_id
_entity_poly.type
_entity_poly.pdbx_seq_one_letter_code
_entity_poly.pdbx_strand_id
1 'polypeptide(L)' 'MSAAIPRLRMFAGPNGSGKSTLKTYLPASLLGVYLNPDEIEQEIRQQGMLDFAAYGVSTTDQKR' A
#
# COMPACT_ATOMS: atom_id res chain seq x y z
N MET A 1 -0.18 -24.33 15.68
CA MET A 1 0.68 -23.71 14.64
C MET A 1 0.66 -22.21 14.90
N SER A 2 1.81 -21.58 15.16
CA SER A 2 1.86 -20.11 15.24
C SER A 2 1.66 -19.56 13.83
N ALA A 3 0.74 -18.62 13.65
CA ALA A 3 0.58 -17.93 12.37
C ALA A 3 1.89 -17.20 12.03
N ALA A 4 2.35 -17.31 10.79
CA ALA A 4 3.57 -16.61 10.36
C ALA A 4 3.40 -15.10 10.54
N ILE A 5 4.37 -14.45 11.17
CA ILE A 5 4.38 -12.99 11.35
C ILE A 5 4.55 -12.33 9.97
N PRO A 6 3.65 -11.44 9.53
CA PRO A 6 3.79 -10.74 8.25
C PRO A 6 5.09 -9.94 8.16
N ARG A 7 5.68 -9.87 6.97
CA ARG A 7 6.91 -9.11 6.72
C ARG A 7 6.60 -7.74 6.12
N LEU A 8 7.01 -6.68 6.80
CA LEU A 8 7.07 -5.34 6.21
C LEU A 8 8.29 -5.23 5.29
N ARG A 9 8.11 -4.71 4.08
CA ARG A 9 9.17 -4.43 3.10
C ARG A 9 9.07 -2.96 2.71
N MET A 10 10.21 -2.27 2.62
CA MET A 10 10.26 -0.85 2.29
C MET A 10 11.18 -0.63 1.11
N PHE A 11 10.71 0.09 0.08
CA PHE A 11 11.58 0.63 -0.95
C PHE A 11 12.09 1.99 -0.48
N ALA A 12 13.39 2.09 -0.24
CA ALA A 12 14.05 3.30 0.22
C ALA A 12 15.21 3.69 -0.72
N GLY A 13 15.56 4.99 -0.73
CA GLY A 13 16.59 5.55 -1.61
C GLY A 13 16.28 6.99 -2.04
N PRO A 14 17.25 7.73 -2.60
CA PRO A 14 17.04 9.11 -3.04
C PRO A 14 16.08 9.22 -4.23
N ASN A 15 15.58 10.42 -4.51
CA ASN A 15 14.78 10.69 -5.72
C ASN A 15 15.58 10.31 -6.98
N GLY A 16 14.90 9.70 -7.95
CA GLY A 16 15.55 9.19 -9.17
C GLY A 16 16.23 7.82 -9.03
N SER A 17 16.24 7.18 -7.86
CA SER A 17 16.87 5.85 -7.68
C SER A 17 16.08 4.66 -8.26
N GLY A 18 14.99 4.90 -8.98
CA GLY A 18 14.19 3.85 -9.62
C GLY A 18 13.22 3.08 -8.69
N LYS A 19 12.87 3.59 -7.49
CA LYS A 19 11.94 2.90 -6.57
C LYS A 19 10.58 2.61 -7.21
N SER A 20 9.98 3.60 -7.87
CA SER A 20 8.69 3.45 -8.55
C SER A 20 8.80 2.51 -9.76
N THR A 21 9.97 2.48 -10.40
CA THR A 21 10.29 1.51 -11.45
C THR A 21 10.35 0.09 -10.89
N LEU A 22 11.02 -0.14 -9.76
CA LEU A 22 11.09 -1.46 -9.14
C LEU A 22 9.70 -2.03 -8.81
N LYS A 23 8.75 -1.19 -8.37
CA LYS A 23 7.35 -1.57 -8.13
C LYS A 23 6.73 -2.28 -9.34
N THR A 24 7.02 -1.82 -10.57
CA THR A 24 6.39 -2.37 -11.80
C THR A 24 6.99 -3.70 -12.25
N TYR A 25 8.18 -4.05 -11.77
CA TYR A 25 8.87 -5.31 -12.10
C TYR A 25 8.70 -6.40 -11.05
N LEU A 26 8.21 -6.05 -9.85
CA LEU A 26 8.02 -7.03 -8.79
C LEU A 26 6.75 -7.87 -9.04
N PRO A 27 6.82 -9.19 -8.89
CA PRO A 27 5.63 -10.03 -8.96
C PRO A 27 4.68 -9.69 -7.82
N ALA A 28 3.37 -9.77 -8.08
CA ALA A 28 2.32 -9.41 -7.13
C ALA A 28 2.44 -10.15 -5.79
N SER A 29 2.93 -11.40 -5.81
CA SER A 29 3.17 -12.22 -4.60
C SER A 29 4.26 -11.67 -3.69
N LEU A 30 5.22 -10.91 -4.22
CA LEU A 30 6.27 -10.24 -3.43
C LEU A 30 5.87 -8.84 -2.98
N LEU A 31 4.98 -8.19 -3.73
CA LEU A 31 4.49 -6.84 -3.41
C LEU A 31 3.47 -6.88 -2.27
N GLY A 32 2.49 -7.79 -2.33
CA GLY A 32 1.40 -7.86 -1.36
C GLY A 32 0.57 -6.57 -1.33
N VAL A 33 0.14 -6.15 -0.13
CA VAL A 33 -0.47 -4.83 0.05
C VAL A 33 0.62 -3.76 -0.09
N TYR A 34 0.49 -2.93 -1.11
CA TYR A 34 1.42 -1.85 -1.40
C TYR A 34 0.91 -0.52 -0.84
N LEU A 35 1.77 0.21 -0.15
CA LEU A 35 1.45 1.53 0.40
C LEU A 35 2.43 2.55 -0.17
N ASN A 36 1.90 3.61 -0.78
CA ASN A 36 2.65 4.78 -1.21
C ASN A 36 1.89 6.04 -0.79
N PRO A 37 2.47 6.92 0.04
CA PRO A 37 1.78 8.10 0.53
C PRO A 37 1.37 9.07 -0.58
N ASP A 38 2.19 9.22 -1.62
CA ASP A 38 1.89 10.11 -2.75
C ASP A 38 0.66 9.60 -3.54
N GLU A 39 0.57 8.27 -3.74
CA GLU A 39 -0.56 7.63 -4.40
C GLU A 39 -1.85 7.74 -3.56
N ILE A 40 -1.74 7.53 -2.24
CA ILE A 40 -2.87 7.66 -1.30
C ILE A 40 -3.38 9.11 -1.28
N GLU A 41 -2.47 10.10 -1.22
CA GLU A 41 -2.85 11.51 -1.28
C GLU A 41 -3.57 11.82 -2.59
N GLN A 42 -3.02 11.36 -3.72
CA GLN A 42 -3.63 11.55 -5.02
C GLN A 42 -5.04 10.94 -5.10
N GLU A 43 -5.23 9.71 -4.61
CA GLU A 43 -6.52 9.04 -4.56
C GLU A 43 -7.55 9.84 -3.76
N ILE A 44 -7.19 10.26 -2.55
CA ILE A 44 -8.06 11.07 -1.68
C ILE A 44 -8.43 12.39 -2.35
N ARG A 45 -7.48 13.06 -3.02
CA ARG A 45 -7.75 14.30 -3.75
C ARG A 45 -8.71 14.10 -4.93
N GLN A 46 -8.65 12.96 -5.59
CA GLN A 46 -9.48 12.66 -6.76
C GLN A 46 -10.88 12.15 -6.38
N GLN A 47 -10.99 11.33 -5.34
CA GLN A 47 -12.22 10.62 -4.98
C GLN A 47 -12.92 11.23 -3.76
N GLY A 48 -12.24 12.09 -3.00
CA GLY A 48 -12.72 12.62 -1.71
C GLY A 48 -12.67 11.59 -0.57
N MET A 49 -12.18 10.38 -0.83
CA MET A 49 -12.08 9.27 0.11
C MET A 49 -10.92 8.34 -0.26
N LEU A 50 -10.57 7.44 0.66
CA LEU A 50 -9.67 6.31 0.42
C LEU A 50 -10.48 5.02 0.49
N ASP A 51 -10.41 4.17 -0.53
CA ASP A 51 -11.06 2.86 -0.47
C ASP A 51 -10.20 1.84 0.30
N PHE A 52 -10.57 1.60 1.56
CA PHE A 52 -9.90 0.63 2.43
C PHE A 52 -9.99 -0.82 1.91
N ALA A 53 -11.01 -1.15 1.10
CA ALA A 53 -11.16 -2.48 0.55
C ALA A 53 -10.03 -2.83 -0.43
N ALA A 54 -9.48 -1.83 -1.14
CA ALA A 54 -8.31 -1.99 -2.00
C ALA A 54 -7.05 -2.46 -1.23
N TYR A 55 -7.01 -2.22 0.09
CA TYR A 55 -5.94 -2.65 0.98
C TYR A 55 -6.29 -3.92 1.79
N GLY A 56 -7.39 -4.59 1.46
CA GLY A 56 -7.87 -5.77 2.17
C GLY A 56 -8.44 -5.47 3.56
N VAL A 57 -8.83 -4.21 3.81
CA VAL A 57 -9.39 -3.78 5.09
C VAL A 57 -10.89 -3.57 4.94
N SER A 58 -11.67 -4.34 5.69
CA SER A 58 -13.11 -4.11 5.84
C SER A 58 -13.35 -3.24 7.06
N THR A 59 -14.10 -2.16 6.87
CA THR A 59 -14.48 -1.25 7.95
C THR A 59 -15.91 -1.57 8.41
N THR A 60 -16.18 -1.28 9.68
CA THR A 60 -17.53 -1.31 10.25
C THR A 60 -17.92 0.11 10.63
N ASP A 61 -19.20 0.47 10.51
CA ASP A 61 -19.69 1.74 11.02
C ASP A 61 -19.68 1.71 12.56
N GLN A 62 -18.60 2.19 13.17
CA GLN A 62 -18.57 2.53 14.58
C GLN A 62 -18.65 4.05 14.70
N LYS A 63 -19.86 4.53 14.94
CA LYS A 63 -20.08 5.93 15.33
C LYS A 63 -19.43 6.15 16.70
N ARG A 64 -18.56 7.15 16.77
CA ARG A 64 -18.06 7.71 18.03
C ARG A 64 -19.10 8.61 18.68
#